data_AF-A0A7C4G6A7-F1
#
_entry.id   AF-A0A7C4G6A7-F1
#
_cell.length_a   1.000
_cell.length_b   1.000
_cell.length_c   1.000
_cell.angle_alpha   90.00
_cell.angle_beta   90.00
_cell.angle_gamma   90.00
#
_symmetry.space_group_name_H-M   'P 1'
#
loop_
_entity.id
_entity.type
_entity.pdbx_description
1 polymer ?
#
loop_
_entity_poly.entity_id
_entity_poly.type
_entity_poly.pdbx_seq_one_letter_code
_entity_poly.pdbx_strand_id
1 'polypeptide(L)' 'MTLAQVVYQLSTDSEFAARMQTDPEAALAEKGIQLSYEEKAFLTRGLRRSTQSDGNLISMQEVASMYLGWR' A
#
# COMPACT_ATOMS: atom_id res chain seq x y z
N MET A 1 -12.53 0.52 -8.98
CA MET A 1 -11.37 -0.40 -8.83
C MET A 1 -11.29 -0.88 -7.40
N THR A 2 -10.70 -2.05 -7.15
CA THR A 2 -10.60 -2.66 -5.79
C THR A 2 -9.24 -2.39 -5.14
N LEU A 3 -9.15 -2.48 -3.82
CA LEU A 3 -7.88 -2.40 -3.07
C LEU A 3 -6.78 -3.32 -3.65
N ALA A 4 -7.14 -4.53 -4.08
CA ALA A 4 -6.20 -5.47 -4.68
C ALA A 4 -5.55 -4.93 -5.97
N GLN A 5 -6.29 -4.18 -6.79
CA GLN A 5 -5.72 -3.54 -7.98
C GLN A 5 -4.76 -2.41 -7.61
N VAL A 6 -5.05 -1.65 -6.55
CA VAL A 6 -4.15 -0.59 -6.05
C VAL A 6 -2.84 -1.20 -5.57
N VAL A 7 -2.91 -2.29 -4.79
CA VAL A 7 -1.73 -3.02 -4.32
C VAL A 7 -0.94 -3.63 -5.48
N TYR A 8 -1.63 -4.18 -6.48
CA TYR A 8 -0.98 -4.69 -7.68
C TYR A 8 -0.26 -3.58 -8.45
N GLN A 9 -0.88 -2.42 -8.64
CA GLN A 9 -0.24 -1.27 -9.29
C GLN A 9 0.94 -0.76 -8.47
N LEU A 10 0.84 -0.71 -7.14
CA LEU A 10 1.97 -0.40 -6.27
C LEU A 10 3.17 -1.33 -6.47
N SER A 11 2.93 -2.61 -6.78
CA SER A 11 4.01 -3.58 -7.04
C SER A 11 4.55 -3.59 -8.46
N THR A 12 3.79 -3.06 -9.44
CA THR A 12 4.12 -3.16 -10.87
C THR A 12 4.43 -1.82 -11.53
N ASP A 13 4.04 -0.71 -10.91
CA ASP A 13 4.23 0.66 -11.38
C ASP A 13 4.98 1.46 -10.30
N SER A 14 6.30 1.55 -10.48
CA SER A 14 7.19 2.24 -9.54
C SER A 14 6.95 3.75 -9.49
N GLU A 15 6.47 4.35 -10.58
CA GLU A 15 6.15 5.78 -10.62
C GLU A 15 4.89 6.05 -9.81
N PHE A 16 3.87 5.20 -9.97
CA PHE A 16 2.68 5.22 -9.13
C PHE A 16 3.02 5.01 -7.65
N ALA A 17 3.96 4.11 -7.33
CA ALA A 17 4.41 3.91 -5.95
C ALA A 17 5.09 5.15 -5.35
N ALA A 18 5.95 5.83 -6.10
CA ALA A 18 6.60 7.07 -5.67
C ALA A 18 5.58 8.20 -5.45
N ARG A 19 4.59 8.33 -6.35
CA ARG A 19 3.49 9.29 -6.19
C ARG A 19 2.61 8.93 -4.99
N MET A 20 2.27 7.65 -4.79
CA MET A 20 1.51 7.19 -3.61
C MET A 20 2.22 7.46 -2.29
N GLN A 21 3.55 7.51 -2.26
CA GLN A 21 4.30 7.91 -1.05
C GLN A 21 4.28 9.41 -0.80
N THR A 22 4.26 10.22 -1.86
CA THR A 22 4.37 11.69 -1.76
C THR A 22 3.00 12.34 -1.61
N ASP A 23 2.04 11.92 -2.43
CA ASP A 23 0.66 12.40 -2.46
C ASP A 23 -0.31 11.26 -2.84
N PRO A 24 -0.69 10.41 -1.86
CA PRO A 24 -1.58 9.28 -2.10
C PRO A 24 -2.99 9.69 -2.55
N GLU A 25 -3.47 10.88 -2.18
CA GLU A 25 -4.82 11.31 -2.55
C GLU A 25 -4.87 11.71 -4.02
N ALA A 26 -3.89 12.48 -4.49
CA ALA A 26 -3.76 12.82 -5.90
C ALA A 26 -3.52 11.57 -6.77
N ALA A 27 -2.64 10.67 -6.34
CA ALA A 27 -2.33 9.43 -7.07
C ALA A 27 -3.56 8.52 -7.24
N LEU A 28 -4.38 8.37 -6.19
CA LEU A 28 -5.63 7.61 -6.27
C LEU A 28 -6.66 8.32 -7.15
N ALA A 29 -6.77 9.65 -7.05
CA ALA A 29 -7.70 10.45 -7.85
C ALA A 29 -7.38 10.41 -9.36
N GLU A 30 -6.10 10.47 -9.75
CA GLU A 30 -5.65 10.36 -11.14
C GLU A 30 -6.06 9.03 -11.80
N LYS A 31 -6.09 7.95 -11.01
CA LYS A 31 -6.53 6.63 -11.47
C LYS A 31 -8.06 6.42 -11.34
N GLY A 32 -8.80 7.44 -10.89
CA GLY A 32 -10.25 7.36 -10.65
C GLY A 32 -10.63 6.39 -9.53
N ILE A 33 -9.73 6.18 -8.56
CA ILE A 33 -9.91 5.19 -7.50
C ILE A 33 -10.48 5.87 -6.26
N GLN A 34 -11.68 5.46 -5.88
CA GLN A 34 -12.30 5.83 -4.62
C GLN A 34 -12.20 4.64 -3.67
N LEU A 35 -11.33 4.78 -2.67
CA LEU A 35 -11.20 3.82 -1.58
C LEU A 35 -12.03 4.27 -0.39
N SER A 36 -12.61 3.31 0.32
CA SER A 36 -13.25 3.55 1.61
C SER A 36 -12.24 4.06 2.64
N TYR A 37 -12.75 4.62 3.74
CA TYR A 37 -11.91 5.10 4.84
C TYR A 37 -10.98 4.01 5.39
N GLU A 38 -11.49 2.79 5.52
CA GLU A 38 -10.73 1.64 6.03
C GLU A 38 -9.62 1.21 5.06
N GLU A 39 -9.91 1.19 3.76
CA GLU A 39 -8.93 0.84 2.73
C GLU A 39 -7.82 1.90 2.61
N LYS A 40 -8.17 3.18 2.72
CA LYS A 40 -7.18 4.27 2.81
C LYS A 40 -6.31 4.10 4.06
N ALA A 41 -6.91 3.84 5.22
CA ALA A 41 -6.18 3.64 6.46
C ALA A 41 -5.22 2.44 6.38
N PHE A 42 -5.63 1.36 5.71
CA PHE A 42 -4.78 0.20 5.44
C PHE A 42 -3.56 0.57 4.58
N LEU A 43 -3.76 1.28 3.47
CA LEU A 43 -2.68 1.70 2.58
C LEU A 43 -1.71 2.66 3.27
N THR A 44 -2.20 3.66 3.98
CA THR A 44 -1.35 4.64 4.68
C THR A 44 -0.46 3.98 5.74
N ARG A 45 -0.98 2.97 6.45
CA ARG A 45 -0.20 2.19 7.42
C ARG A 45 0.85 1.31 6.74
N GLY A 46 0.53 0.69 5.61
CA GLY A 46 1.48 -0.11 4.81
C GLY A 46 2.59 0.71 4.17
N LEU A 47 2.26 1.89 3.63
CA LEU A 47 3.20 2.80 2.96
C LEU A 47 4.16 3.48 3.95
N ARG A 48 3.70 3.86 5.14
CA ARG A 48 4.58 4.44 6.18
C ARG A 48 5.57 3.43 6.77
N ARG A 49 5.24 2.14 6.77
CA ARG A 49 6.15 1.07 7.23
C ARG A 49 7.32 0.86 6.27
N SER A 50 7.09 1.05 4.97
CA SER A 50 8.11 0.92 3.92
C SER A 50 9.11 2.08 3.91
N THR A 51 8.69 3.29 4.31
CA THR A 51 9.58 4.47 4.35
C THR A 51 10.41 4.59 5.64
N GLN A 52 10.02 3.94 6.74
CA GLN A 52 10.82 3.89 7.98
C GLN A 52 11.75 2.68 8.08
N SER A 53 11.57 1.67 7.23
CA SER A 53 12.45 0.50 7.22
C SER A 53 13.56 0.74 6.22
N ASP A 54 14.75 1.02 6.74
CA ASP A 54 16.03 1.20 6.03
C ASP A 54 16.46 -0.09 5.30
N GLY A 55 15.70 -0.51 4.28
CA GLY A 55 16.05 -1.62 3.40
C GLY A 55 15.46 -2.99 3.75
N ASN A 56 14.39 -3.10 4.56
CA ASN A 56 13.71 -4.39 4.76
C ASN A 56 12.39 -4.43 3.98
N LEU A 57 12.47 -4.88 2.73
CA LEU A 57 11.31 -5.26 1.92
C LEU A 57 10.66 -6.49 2.58
N ILE A 58 9.66 -6.24 3.42
CA ILE A 58 8.92 -7.32 4.09
C ILE A 58 8.14 -8.09 3.01
N SER A 59 8.43 -9.38 2.90
CA SER A 59 7.77 -10.29 1.98
C SER A 59 6.28 -10.38 2.31
N MET A 60 5.40 -10.48 1.31
CA MET A 60 3.96 -10.71 1.55
C MET A 60 3.70 -11.97 2.41
N GLN A 61 4.62 -12.93 2.42
CA GLN A 61 4.54 -14.11 3.28
C GLN A 61 4.71 -13.74 4.76
N GLU A 62 5.56 -12.77 5.09
CA GLU A 62 5.76 -12.31 6.48
C GLU A 62 4.54 -11.55 6.99
N VAL A 63 3.87 -10.79 6.13
CA VAL A 63 2.60 -10.11 6.48
C VAL A 63 1.48 -11.12 6.76
N ALA A 64 1.36 -12.18 5.94
CA ALA A 64 0.41 -13.26 6.16
C ALA A 64 0.72 -14.03 7.46
N SER A 65 2.00 -14.24 7.76
CA SER A 65 2.47 -14.90 8.99
C SER A 65 2.16 -14.08 10.24
N MET A 66 2.32 -12.76 10.19
CA MET A 66 1.95 -11.86 11.29
C MET A 66 0.46 -11.91 11.61
N TYR A 67 -0.42 -12.04 10.61
CA TYR A 67 -1.86 -12.18 10.84
C TYR A 67 -2.25 -13.51 11.49
N LEU A 68 -1.51 -14.59 11.21
CA LEU A 68 -1.76 -15.92 11.78
C LEU A 68 -1.19 -16.09 13.20
N GLY A 69 -0.23 -15.25 13.61
CA GLY A 69 0.38 -15.27 14.94
C GLY A 69 -0.42 -14.55 16.03
N TRP A 70 -1.55 -13.92 15.70
CA TRP A 70 -2.48 -13.29 16.66
C TRP A 70 -3.59 -14.26 17.08
N ARG A 71 -3.22 -15.48 17.47
CA ARG A 71 -4.13 -16.44 18.08
C ARG A 71 -3.57 -17.02 19.36
#